data_AF-A0A832ZM57-F1
#
_entry.id   AF-A0A832ZM57-F1
#
_cell.length_a   1.000
_cell.length_b   1.000
_cell.length_c   1.000
_cell.angle_alpha   90.00
_cell.angle_beta   90.00
_cell.angle_gamma   90.00
#
_symmetry.space_group_name_H-M   'P 1'
#
loop_
_entity.id
_entity.type
_entity.pdbx_description
1 polymer ?
#
loop_
_entity_poly.entity_id
_entity_poly.type
_entity_poly.pdbx_seq_one_letter_code
_entity_poly.pdbx_strand_id
1 'polypeptide(L)'
;MMDIKDRVNTVIRDVESVKDDLCKVSSVILSRRLYNSVSLVNDILFNVRSKIANIVLSVNSIPLTYVDKWIILKQLNMVLSHIDLILDYVKIIASQIERRVISEFRLKREEDYIVKHIEYVIESLNDVLKRL
;
A
#
# COMPACT_ATOMS: atom_id res chain seq x y z
N MET A 1 9.63 -17.77 -24.03
CA MET A 1 10.39 -17.26 -22.88
C MET A 1 10.19 -15.76 -22.86
N MET A 2 9.65 -15.20 -21.78
CA MET A 2 9.34 -13.76 -21.70
C MET A 2 10.64 -12.96 -21.56
N ASP A 3 10.80 -11.88 -22.32
CA ASP A 3 12.01 -11.06 -22.28
C ASP A 3 12.17 -10.37 -20.92
N ILE A 4 13.41 -10.07 -20.53
CA ILE A 4 13.70 -9.38 -19.26
C ILE A 4 12.99 -8.02 -19.22
N LYS A 5 12.97 -7.29 -20.34
CA LYS A 5 12.30 -6.00 -20.46
C LYS A 5 10.79 -6.12 -20.23
N ASP A 6 10.16 -7.15 -20.77
CA ASP A 6 8.72 -7.39 -20.57
C ASP A 6 8.39 -7.68 -19.10
N ARG A 7 9.30 -8.36 -18.39
CA ARG A 7 9.14 -8.67 -16.97
C ARG A 7 9.25 -7.41 -16.11
N VAL A 8 10.24 -6.56 -16.40
CA VAL A 8 10.38 -5.25 -15.75
C VAL A 8 9.16 -4.37 -16.02
N ASN A 9 8.71 -4.26 -17.28
CA ASN A 9 7.51 -3.50 -17.64
C ASN A 9 6.23 -3.99 -16.96
N THR A 10 6.13 -5.30 -16.71
CA THR A 10 5.01 -5.86 -15.95
C THR A 10 5.05 -5.44 -14.48
N VAL A 11 6.23 -5.52 -13.86
CA VAL A 11 6.43 -5.03 -12.48
C VAL A 11 6.11 -3.54 -12.38
N ILE A 12 6.56 -2.72 -13.33
CA ILE A 12 6.27 -1.27 -13.35
C ILE A 12 4.75 -1.03 -13.34
N ARG A 13 4.01 -1.68 -14.25
CA ARG A 13 2.55 -1.55 -14.32
C ARG A 13 1.86 -2.01 -13.02
N ASP A 14 2.34 -3.08 -12.42
CA ASP A 14 1.79 -3.58 -11.16
C ASP A 14 2.03 -2.58 -10.01
N VAL A 15 3.22 -1.99 -9.94
CA VAL A 15 3.57 -0.94 -8.95
C VAL A 15 2.72 0.31 -9.16
N GLU A 16 2.53 0.75 -10.40
CA GLU A 16 1.64 1.88 -10.73
C GLU A 16 0.19 1.59 -10.32
N SER A 17 -0.32 0.40 -10.62
CA SER A 17 -1.65 -0.02 -10.21
C SER A 17 -1.82 0.00 -8.69
N VAL A 18 -0.80 -0.43 -7.93
CA VAL A 18 -0.83 -0.36 -6.47
C VAL A 18 -0.91 1.08 -5.98
N LYS A 19 -0.12 1.99 -6.57
CA LYS A 19 -0.19 3.41 -6.21
C LYS A 19 -1.58 3.99 -6.46
N ASP A 20 -2.19 3.68 -7.60
CA ASP A 20 -3.54 4.16 -7.92
C ASP A 20 -4.56 3.66 -6.90
N ASP A 21 -4.48 2.40 -6.50
CA ASP A 21 -5.35 1.83 -5.47
C ASP A 21 -5.15 2.50 -4.12
N LEU A 22 -3.91 2.82 -3.74
CA LEU A 22 -3.60 3.58 -2.53
C LEU A 22 -4.13 5.01 -2.56
N CYS A 23 -3.99 5.71 -3.70
CA CYS A 23 -4.59 7.03 -3.91
C CYS A 23 -6.11 7.00 -3.76
N LYS A 24 -6.78 5.93 -4.23
CA LYS A 24 -8.22 5.73 -4.03
C LYS A 24 -8.54 5.56 -2.55
N VAL A 25 -7.76 4.80 -1.77
CA VAL A 25 -7.97 4.66 -0.32
C VAL A 25 -7.91 6.03 0.37
N SER A 26 -6.85 6.81 0.12
CA SER A 26 -6.73 8.16 0.70
C SER A 26 -7.90 9.05 0.32
N SER A 27 -8.31 9.04 -0.96
CA SER A 27 -9.45 9.82 -1.45
C SER A 27 -10.77 9.43 -0.79
N VAL A 28 -11.00 8.12 -0.59
CA VAL A 28 -12.19 7.59 0.08
C VAL A 28 -12.24 8.02 1.55
N ILE A 29 -11.13 7.91 2.27
CA ILE A 29 -11.03 8.34 3.67
C ILE A 29 -11.31 9.84 3.79
N LEU A 30 -10.68 10.66 2.93
CA LEU A 30 -10.84 12.12 2.95
C LEU A 30 -12.26 12.59 2.57
N SER A 31 -12.92 11.91 1.62
CA SER A 31 -14.23 12.33 1.10
C SER A 31 -15.43 11.77 1.86
N ARG A 32 -15.35 10.52 2.35
CA ARG A 32 -16.49 9.81 2.94
C ARG A 32 -16.33 9.50 4.42
N ARG A 33 -15.13 9.76 4.98
CA ARG A 33 -14.70 9.34 6.32
C ARG A 33 -14.58 7.82 6.41
N LEU A 34 -13.68 7.34 7.26
CA LEU A 34 -13.42 5.93 7.45
C LEU A 34 -14.66 5.19 7.97
N TYR A 35 -15.44 5.82 8.87
CA TYR A 35 -16.69 5.28 9.41
C TYR A 35 -17.65 4.72 8.33
N ASN A 36 -17.83 5.43 7.21
CA ASN A 36 -18.74 5.01 6.14
C ASN A 36 -18.08 4.13 5.08
N SER A 37 -16.78 3.84 5.20
CA SER A 37 -15.99 3.26 4.13
C SER A 37 -15.03 2.15 4.56
N VAL A 38 -15.07 1.72 5.83
CA VAL A 38 -14.19 0.68 6.40
C VAL A 38 -14.07 -0.55 5.50
N SER A 39 -15.20 -1.13 5.06
CA SER A 39 -15.18 -2.34 4.22
C SER A 39 -14.43 -2.10 2.92
N LEU A 40 -14.76 -1.02 2.20
CA LEU A 40 -14.11 -0.65 0.95
C LEU A 40 -12.61 -0.41 1.13
N VAL A 41 -12.23 0.32 2.19
CA VAL A 41 -10.83 0.59 2.52
C VAL A 41 -10.07 -0.72 2.80
N ASN A 42 -10.64 -1.62 3.60
CA ASN A 42 -10.03 -2.93 3.88
C ASN A 42 -9.87 -3.76 2.61
N ASP A 43 -10.91 -3.86 1.79
CA ASP A 43 -10.88 -4.65 0.55
C ASP A 43 -9.77 -4.15 -0.39
N ILE A 44 -9.66 -2.83 -0.57
CA ILE A 44 -8.60 -2.26 -1.40
C ILE A 44 -7.22 -2.53 -0.79
N LEU A 45 -7.04 -2.34 0.53
CA LEU A 45 -5.76 -2.57 1.19
C LEU A 45 -5.31 -4.04 1.17
N PHE A 46 -6.24 -5.00 1.31
CA PHE A 46 -5.93 -6.43 1.17
C PHE A 46 -5.49 -6.79 -0.25
N ASN A 47 -6.14 -6.20 -1.26
CA ASN A 47 -5.74 -6.36 -2.65
C ASN A 47 -4.36 -5.75 -2.91
N VAL A 48 -4.11 -4.54 -2.41
CA VAL A 48 -2.81 -3.86 -2.47
C VAL A 48 -1.71 -4.73 -1.84
N ARG A 49 -1.93 -5.24 -0.63
CA ARG A 49 -1.02 -6.14 0.07
C ARG A 49 -0.64 -7.35 -0.79
N SER A 50 -1.64 -7.99 -1.38
CA SER A 50 -1.45 -9.17 -2.23
C SER A 50 -0.69 -8.85 -3.51
N LYS A 51 -0.98 -7.72 -4.16
CA LYS A 51 -0.24 -7.23 -5.33
C LYS A 51 1.23 -6.96 -4.99
N ILE A 52 1.52 -6.32 -3.86
CA ILE A 52 2.90 -6.06 -3.42
C ILE A 52 3.64 -7.38 -3.18
N ALA A 53 3.03 -8.36 -2.52
CA ALA A 53 3.64 -9.67 -2.33
C ALA A 53 3.99 -10.35 -3.66
N ASN A 54 3.12 -10.24 -4.67
CA ASN A 54 3.39 -10.74 -6.01
C ASN A 54 4.52 -9.96 -6.71
N ILE A 55 4.55 -8.63 -6.56
CA ILE A 55 5.64 -7.78 -7.08
C ILE A 55 6.99 -8.20 -6.50
N VAL A 56 7.07 -8.49 -5.19
CA VAL A 56 8.29 -8.99 -4.53
C VAL A 56 8.79 -10.27 -5.21
N LEU A 57 7.90 -11.23 -5.47
CA LEU A 57 8.24 -12.48 -6.16
C LEU A 57 8.72 -12.22 -7.59
N SER A 58 8.03 -11.35 -8.32
CA SER A 58 8.38 -10.96 -9.68
C SER A 58 9.76 -10.30 -9.74
N VAL A 59 10.05 -9.32 -8.88
CA VAL A 59 11.37 -8.67 -8.82
C VAL A 59 12.47 -9.68 -8.49
N ASN A 60 12.23 -10.58 -7.54
CA ASN A 60 13.23 -11.58 -7.15
C ASN A 60 13.64 -12.47 -8.33
N SER A 61 12.71 -12.71 -9.26
CA SER A 61 12.92 -13.52 -10.44
C SER A 61 13.69 -12.80 -11.57
N ILE A 62 13.74 -11.46 -11.60
CA ILE A 62 14.41 -10.66 -12.65
C ILE A 62 15.94 -10.68 -12.40
N PRO A 63 16.78 -10.89 -13.43
CA PRO A 63 18.23 -10.89 -13.29
C PRO A 63 18.82 -9.47 -13.24
N LEU A 64 18.48 -8.71 -12.19
CA LEU A 64 19.10 -7.41 -11.88
C LEU A 64 20.47 -7.60 -11.20
N THR A 65 21.25 -6.51 -11.08
CA THR A 65 22.43 -6.51 -10.22
C THR A 65 22.03 -6.85 -8.78
N TYR A 66 22.93 -7.48 -8.03
CA TYR A 66 22.65 -7.87 -6.65
C TYR A 66 22.23 -6.67 -5.79
N VAL A 67 22.93 -5.54 -5.95
CA VAL A 67 22.68 -4.32 -5.16
C VAL A 67 21.32 -3.73 -5.49
N ASP A 68 20.98 -3.58 -6.77
CA ASP A 68 19.68 -3.02 -7.17
C ASP A 68 18.53 -3.90 -6.71
N LYS A 69 18.65 -5.22 -6.90
CA LYS A 69 17.67 -6.20 -6.42
C LYS A 69 17.48 -6.09 -4.91
N TRP A 70 18.56 -6.05 -4.14
CA TRP A 70 18.48 -5.96 -2.68
C TRP A 70 17.77 -4.67 -2.22
N ILE A 71 18.10 -3.52 -2.82
CA ILE A 71 17.47 -2.24 -2.48
C ILE A 71 15.97 -2.28 -2.79
N ILE A 72 15.60 -2.70 -4.01
CA ILE A 72 14.19 -2.76 -4.43
C ILE A 72 13.39 -3.69 -3.52
N LEU A 73 13.90 -4.91 -3.25
CA LEU A 73 13.22 -5.87 -2.39
C LEU A 73 13.08 -5.35 -0.95
N LYS A 74 14.10 -4.67 -0.42
CA LYS A 74 14.03 -4.05 0.91
C LYS A 74 12.95 -2.97 0.98
N GLN A 75 12.84 -2.13 -0.05
CA GLN A 75 11.80 -1.11 -0.14
C GLN A 75 10.40 -1.73 -0.24
N LEU A 76 10.22 -2.76 -1.08
CA LEU A 76 8.93 -3.45 -1.21
C LEU A 76 8.51 -4.16 0.09
N ASN A 77 9.44 -4.76 0.83
CA ASN A 77 9.15 -5.37 2.12
C ASN A 77 8.75 -4.33 3.18
N MET A 78 9.40 -3.15 3.16
CA MET A 78 9.01 -2.02 4.01
C MET A 78 7.60 -1.56 3.67
N VAL A 79 7.31 -1.37 2.38
CA VAL A 79 5.97 -1.05 1.89
C VAL A 79 4.93 -2.07 2.38
N LEU A 80 5.21 -3.37 2.25
CA LEU A 80 4.31 -4.43 2.72
C LEU A 80 4.03 -4.32 4.23
N SER A 81 5.07 -4.04 5.03
CA SER A 81 4.96 -3.89 6.48
C SER A 81 4.11 -2.68 6.88
N HIS A 82 4.23 -1.58 6.12
CA HIS A 82 3.38 -0.40 6.32
C HIS A 82 1.92 -0.65 5.93
N ILE A 83 1.66 -1.42 4.87
CA ILE A 83 0.30 -1.83 4.51
C ILE A 83 -0.32 -2.70 5.61
N ASP A 84 0.43 -3.64 6.17
CA ASP A 84 -0.02 -4.48 7.29
C ASP A 84 -0.34 -3.64 8.54
N LEU A 85 0.51 -2.66 8.84
CA LEU A 85 0.26 -1.70 9.92
C LEU A 85 -1.04 -0.92 9.69
N ILE A 86 -1.26 -0.37 8.48
CA ILE A 86 -2.47 0.37 8.16
C ILE A 86 -3.71 -0.52 8.29
N LEU A 87 -3.66 -1.75 7.76
CA LEU A 87 -4.77 -2.72 7.87
C LEU A 87 -5.16 -2.98 9.31
N ASP A 88 -4.17 -3.21 10.19
CA ASP A 88 -4.44 -3.45 11.60
C ASP A 88 -4.97 -2.20 12.31
N TYR A 89 -4.47 -1.03 11.94
CA TYR A 89 -4.96 0.25 12.45
C TYR A 89 -6.43 0.49 12.06
N VAL A 90 -6.79 0.25 10.79
CA VAL A 90 -8.17 0.35 10.30
C VAL A 90 -9.09 -0.61 11.06
N LYS A 91 -8.68 -1.86 11.31
CA LYS A 91 -9.47 -2.83 12.10
C LYS A 91 -9.71 -2.34 13.52
N ILE A 92 -8.69 -1.80 14.19
CA ILE A 92 -8.82 -1.27 15.55
C ILE A 92 -9.82 -0.11 15.58
N ILE A 93 -9.69 0.85 14.65
CA ILE A 93 -10.58 2.01 14.58
C ILE A 93 -12.02 1.57 14.26
N ALA A 94 -12.20 0.63 13.33
CA ALA A 94 -13.50 0.07 13.00
C ALA A 94 -14.18 -0.53 14.24
N SER A 95 -13.45 -1.30 15.06
CA SER A 95 -13.99 -1.85 16.31
C SER A 95 -14.37 -0.75 17.31
N GLN A 96 -13.59 0.32 17.41
CA GLN A 96 -13.91 1.45 18.28
C GLN A 96 -15.13 2.24 17.79
N ILE A 97 -15.30 2.37 16.48
CA ILE A 97 -16.46 2.95 15.82
C ILE A 97 -17.72 2.16 16.13
N GLU A 98 -17.70 0.84 15.93
CA GLU A 98 -18.84 -0.05 16.18
C GLU A 98 -19.31 0.03 17.63
N ARG A 99 -18.35 0.09 18.56
CA ARG A 99 -18.60 0.22 19.99
C ARG A 99 -18.93 1.65 20.43
N ARG A 100 -18.85 2.63 19.52
CA ARG A 100 -19.07 4.07 19.78
C ARG A 100 -18.20 4.63 20.90
N VAL A 101 -16.95 4.16 20.99
CA VAL A 101 -15.97 4.57 22.03
C VAL A 101 -14.90 5.54 21.51
N ILE A 102 -14.98 5.94 20.24
CA ILE A 102 -14.09 6.93 19.63
C ILE A 102 -14.85 8.22 19.35
N SER A 103 -14.26 9.35 19.73
CA SER A 103 -14.82 10.67 19.41
C SER A 103 -14.51 11.05 17.96
N GLU A 104 -15.33 11.91 17.36
CA GLU A 104 -15.14 12.37 15.98
C GLU A 104 -13.78 13.05 15.77
N PHE A 105 -13.34 13.84 16.74
CA PHE A 105 -12.03 14.50 16.73
C PHE A 105 -10.89 13.49 16.74
N ARG A 106 -10.99 12.45 17.59
CA ARG A 106 -10.00 11.37 17.62
C ARG A 106 -10.02 10.60 16.30
N LEU A 107 -11.20 10.25 15.79
CA LEU A 107 -11.35 9.57 14.51
C LEU A 107 -10.71 10.34 13.35
N LYS A 108 -10.91 11.67 13.27
CA LYS A 108 -10.23 12.50 12.25
C LYS A 108 -8.72 12.38 12.32
N ARG A 109 -8.14 12.41 13.52
CA ARG A 109 -6.70 12.26 13.71
C ARG A 109 -6.19 10.89 13.26
N GLU A 110 -6.92 9.83 13.58
CA GLU A 110 -6.53 8.48 13.15
C GLU A 110 -6.63 8.33 11.62
N GLU A 111 -7.65 8.93 10.99
CA GLU A 111 -7.77 8.99 9.53
C GLU A 111 -6.59 9.73 8.88
N ASP A 112 -6.21 10.90 9.41
CA ASP A 112 -5.08 11.68 8.91
C ASP A 112 -3.75 10.91 9.07
N TYR A 113 -3.61 10.15 10.16
CA TYR A 113 -2.46 9.28 10.37
C TYR A 113 -2.38 8.15 9.33
N ILE A 114 -3.51 7.51 9.01
CA ILE A 114 -3.60 6.50 7.95
C ILE A 114 -3.22 7.10 6.60
N VAL A 115 -3.80 8.25 6.24
CA VAL A 115 -3.51 8.93 4.96
C VAL A 115 -2.02 9.25 4.84
N LYS A 116 -1.40 9.76 5.90
CA LYS A 116 0.05 10.03 5.92
C LYS A 116 0.90 8.76 5.71
N HIS A 117 0.49 7.64 6.27
CA HIS A 117 1.20 6.37 6.04
C HIS A 117 1.03 5.87 4.61
N ILE A 118 -0.15 6.08 4.02
CA ILE A 118 -0.38 5.78 2.60
C ILE A 118 0.52 6.65 1.71
N GLU A 119 0.64 7.94 1.99
CA GLU A 119 1.53 8.85 1.25
C GLU A 119 3.00 8.39 1.31
N TYR A 120 3.48 8.02 2.50
CA TYR A 120 4.82 7.45 2.67
C TYR A 120 5.04 6.16 1.85
N VAL A 121 4.03 5.29 1.80
CA VAL A 121 4.08 4.08 0.98
C VAL A 121 4.16 4.44 -0.51
N ILE A 122 3.36 5.39 -0.97
CA ILE A 122 3.38 5.85 -2.37
C ILE A 122 4.75 6.43 -2.74
N GLU A 123 5.35 7.23 -1.86
CA GLU A 123 6.70 7.76 -2.05
C GLU A 123 7.74 6.63 -2.17
N SER A 124 7.66 5.63 -1.28
CA SER A 124 8.53 4.46 -1.32
C SER A 124 8.37 3.66 -2.63
N LEU A 125 7.14 3.55 -3.16
CA LEU A 125 6.88 2.91 -4.45
C LEU A 125 7.43 3.73 -5.63
N ASN A 126 7.43 5.07 -5.54
CA ASN A 126 8.09 5.90 -6.55
C ASN A 126 9.60 5.65 -6.60
N ASP A 127 10.23 5.43 -5.46
CA ASP A 127 11.66 5.11 -5.43
C ASP A 127 11.96 3.72 -5.97
N VAL A 128 11.05 2.75 -5.81
CA VAL A 128 11.12 1.46 -6.49
C VAL A 128 11.06 1.66 -8.01
N LEU A 129 10.10 2.45 -8.51
CA LEU A 129 9.96 2.72 -9.95
C LEU A 129 11.20 3.36 -10.56
N LYS A 130 11.88 4.27 -9.85
CA LYS A 130 13.13 4.90 -10.32
C LYS A 130 14.30 3.92 -10.46
N ARG A 131 14.23 2.76 -9.79
CA ARG A 131 15.31 1.76 -9.72
C ARG A 131 15.08 0.56 -10.63
N LEU A 132 13.85 0.39 -11.13
CA LEU A 132 13.47 -0.63 -12.12
C LEU A 132 13.78 -0.12 -13.53
#